data_AF-A0A3N5WDG5-F1
#
_entry.id   AF-A0A3N5WDG5-F1
#
_cell.length_a   1.000
_cell.length_b   1.000
_cell.length_c   1.000
_cell.angle_alpha   90.00
_cell.angle_beta   90.00
_cell.angle_gamma   90.00
#
_symmetry.space_group_name_H-M   'P 1'
#
loop_
_entity.id
_entity.type
_entity.pdbx_description
1 polymer ?
#
loop_
_entity_poly.entity_id
_entity_poly.type
_entity_poly.pdbx_seq_one_letter_code
_entity_poly.pdbx_strand_id
1 'polypeptide(L)'
;MNFPLQELEVRRNAILEEMRSIRSMRRGTINEQCFKIRLKGKKGIALQGPYYVLSRREGEKTASQRLRSPAELEQARKDVAQYKRFMGLCQEFERLTARLGELERSEPEGVQEKKRLKLPSNKIEK
;
A
#
# COMPACT_ATOMS: atom_id res chain seq x y z
N MET A 1 -16.33 13.42 -9.79
CA MET A 1 -15.44 14.34 -10.53
C MET A 1 -14.82 13.57 -11.69
N ASN A 2 -15.14 13.95 -12.92
CA ASN A 2 -14.58 13.37 -14.14
C ASN A 2 -13.25 14.09 -14.41
N PHE A 3 -12.12 13.42 -14.19
CA PHE A 3 -10.81 13.99 -14.51
C PHE A 3 -10.50 13.69 -15.98
N PRO A 4 -9.95 14.63 -16.75
CA PRO A 4 -9.43 14.38 -18.10
C PRO A 4 -8.41 13.23 -18.09
N LEU A 5 -8.41 12.39 -19.13
CA LEU A 5 -7.47 11.25 -19.29
C LEU A 5 -6.02 11.67 -19.04
N GLN A 6 -5.63 12.83 -19.58
CA GLN A 6 -4.29 13.38 -19.44
C GLN A 6 -3.90 13.67 -17.98
N GLU A 7 -4.83 14.14 -17.14
CA GLU A 7 -4.55 14.38 -15.72
C GLU A 7 -4.34 13.07 -14.95
N LEU A 8 -5.09 12.03 -15.30
CA LEU A 8 -4.93 10.69 -14.72
C LEU A 8 -3.57 10.09 -15.10
N GLU A 9 -3.11 10.28 -16.34
CA GLU A 9 -1.77 9.84 -16.77
C GLU A 9 -0.64 10.60 -16.07
N VAL A 10 -0.77 11.93 -15.97
CA VAL A 10 0.21 12.76 -15.24
C VAL A 10 0.31 12.30 -13.79
N ARG A 11 -0.82 12.05 -13.11
CA ARG A 11 -0.82 11.56 -11.73
C ARG A 11 -0.21 10.16 -11.63
N ARG A 12 -0.54 9.26 -12.56
CA ARG A 12 0.02 7.91 -12.62
C ARG A 12 1.54 7.93 -12.75
N ASN A 13 2.09 8.79 -13.61
CA ASN A 13 3.53 8.95 -13.77
C ASN A 13 4.19 9.57 -12.54
N ALA A 14 3.56 10.59 -11.93
CA ALA A 14 4.05 11.18 -10.69
C ALA A 14 4.14 10.14 -9.56
N ILE A 15 3.16 9.23 -9.44
CA ILE A 15 3.17 8.15 -8.47
C ILE A 15 4.36 7.21 -8.67
N LEU A 16 4.72 6.88 -9.91
CA LEU A 16 5.89 6.05 -10.20
C LEU A 16 7.20 6.72 -9.76
N GLU A 17 7.34 8.03 -10.01
CA GLU A 17 8.50 8.78 -9.54
C GLU A 17 8.52 8.90 -8.00
N GLU A 18 7.37 9.08 -7.36
CA GLU A 18 7.26 9.06 -5.90
C GLU A 18 7.66 7.69 -5.34
N MET A 19 7.18 6.58 -5.92
CA MET A 19 7.59 5.23 -5.54
C MET A 19 9.11 5.04 -5.67
N ARG A 20 9.69 5.49 -6.78
CA ARG A 20 11.13 5.41 -7.06
C ARG A 20 11.97 6.24 -6.09
N SER A 21 11.43 7.35 -5.59
CA SER A 21 12.12 8.22 -4.62
C SER A 21 12.32 7.56 -3.25
N ILE A 22 11.53 6.54 -2.91
CA ILE A 22 11.61 5.83 -1.63
C ILE A 22 12.82 4.88 -1.64
N ARG A 23 13.92 5.30 -1.00
CA ARG A 23 15.18 4.51 -1.00
C ARG A 23 15.22 3.38 0.04
N SER A 24 14.47 3.51 1.13
CA SER A 24 14.43 2.55 2.23
C SER A 24 13.03 2.52 2.83
N MET A 25 12.55 1.33 3.13
CA MET A 25 11.30 1.12 3.85
C MET A 25 11.33 -0.20 4.62
N ARG A 26 10.59 -0.26 5.73
CA ARG A 26 10.46 -1.47 6.54
C ARG A 26 9.00 -1.70 6.90
N ARG A 27 8.52 -2.91 6.63
CA ARG A 27 7.19 -3.34 7.07
C ARG A 27 7.17 -3.53 8.58
N GLY A 28 6.11 -3.06 9.23
CA GLY A 28 5.84 -3.33 10.64
C GLY A 28 5.18 -2.16 11.35
N THR A 29 5.03 -2.32 12.66
CA THR A 29 4.51 -1.32 13.60
C THR A 29 5.48 -1.19 14.76
N ILE A 30 5.75 0.04 15.18
CA ILE A 30 6.58 0.32 16.36
C ILE A 30 5.63 0.50 17.54
N ASN A 31 5.81 -0.33 18.57
CA ASN A 31 5.05 -0.27 19.82
C ASN A 31 5.95 0.26 20.94
N GLU A 32 5.38 1.07 21.81
CA GLU A 32 6.01 1.56 23.04
C GLU A 32 5.56 0.70 24.22
N GLN A 33 6.51 0.18 25.00
CA GLN A 33 6.24 -0.64 26.17
C GLN A 33 6.89 -0.04 27.41
N CYS A 34 6.08 0.16 28.46
CA CYS A 34 6.53 0.63 29.76
C CYS A 34 6.14 -0.41 30.82
N PHE A 35 7.10 -0.81 31.66
CA PHE A 35 6.89 -1.80 32.70
C PHE A 35 6.88 -1.14 34.07
N LYS A 36 5.92 -1.52 34.93
CA LYS A 36 5.90 -1.11 36.34
C LYS A 36 6.65 -2.14 37.15
N ILE A 37 7.76 -1.76 37.77
CA ILE A 37 8.57 -2.63 38.63
C ILE A 37 8.53 -2.18 40.08
N ARG A 38 8.47 -3.13 41.01
CA ARG A 38 8.67 -2.88 42.44
C ARG A 38 10.16 -3.06 42.75
N LEU A 39 10.82 -1.97 43.12
CA LEU A 39 12.23 -2.01 43.50
C LEU A 39 12.36 -2.67 44.88
N LYS A 40 13.13 -3.76 44.96
CA LYS A 40 13.39 -4.47 46.22
C LYS A 40 14.08 -3.51 47.20
N GLY A 41 13.43 -3.20 48.33
CA GLY A 41 13.96 -2.31 49.36
C GLY A 41 13.50 -0.84 49.31
N LYS A 42 12.68 -0.42 48.33
CA LYS A 42 12.07 0.92 48.30
C LYS A 42 10.53 0.82 48.31
N LYS A 43 9.86 1.65 49.14
CA LYS A 43 8.40 1.82 49.08
C LYS A 43 8.06 2.69 47.86
N GLY A 44 7.91 2.07 46.69
CA GLY A 44 7.50 2.76 45.47
C GLY A 44 7.45 1.86 44.23
N ILE A 45 6.51 2.13 43.34
CA ILE A 45 6.45 1.54 41.99
C ILE A 45 7.27 2.43 41.07
N ALA A 46 8.35 1.90 40.50
CA ALA A 46 9.13 2.60 39.48
C ALA A 46 8.60 2.22 38.09
N LEU A 47 8.52 3.19 37.18
CA LEU A 47 8.24 2.94 35.77
C LEU A 47 9.59 2.71 35.06
N GLN A 48 9.75 1.58 34.39
CA GLN A 48 10.91 1.25 33.58
C GLN A 48 10.51 1.23 32.10
N GLY A 49 11.15 2.08 31.31
CA GLY A 49 10.81 2.31 29.91
C GLY A 49 11.00 3.78 29.53
N PRO A 50 10.71 4.15 28.28
CA PRO A 50 10.05 3.34 27.24
C PRO A 50 10.98 2.35 26.52
N TYR A 51 10.48 1.14 26.26
CA TYR A 51 11.10 0.18 25.37
C TYR A 51 10.36 0.15 24.04
N TYR A 52 11.08 0.39 22.94
CA TYR A 52 10.49 0.38 21.60
C TYR A 52 10.67 -0.98 20.92
N VAL A 53 9.58 -1.52 20.38
CA VAL A 53 9.57 -2.82 19.69
C VAL A 53 8.97 -2.66 18.30
N LEU A 54 9.76 -2.97 17.27
CA LEU A 54 9.28 -3.13 15.91
C LEU A 54 8.72 -4.53 15.73
N SER A 55 7.42 -4.64 15.49
CA SER A 55 6.74 -5.91 15.22
C SER A 55 6.33 -5.99 13.76
N ARG A 56 6.61 -7.11 13.10
CA ARG A 56 6.22 -7.38 11.71
C ARG A 56 5.76 -8.82 11.53
N ARG A 57 4.82 -9.05 10.61
CA ARG A 57 4.43 -10.40 10.19
C ARG A 57 5.35 -10.89 9.07
N GLU A 58 5.92 -12.07 9.28
CA GLU A 58 6.71 -12.83 8.30
C GLU A 58 6.02 -14.19 8.11
N GLY A 59 5.24 -14.30 7.04
CA GLY A 59 4.38 -15.47 6.80
C GLY A 59 3.40 -15.68 7.96
N GLU A 60 3.46 -16.86 8.57
CA GLU A 60 2.60 -17.27 9.69
C GLU A 60 3.07 -16.76 11.05
N LYS A 61 4.28 -16.19 11.15
CA LYS A 61 4.89 -15.81 12.43
C LYS A 61 5.01 -14.30 12.57
N THR A 62 4.96 -13.82 13.81
CA THR A 62 5.21 -12.40 14.14
C THR A 62 6.63 -12.26 14.65
N ALA A 63 7.49 -11.62 13.86
CA ALA A 63 8.84 -11.26 14.26
C ALA A 63 8.81 -9.93 15.02
N SER A 64 9.48 -9.88 16.18
CA SER A 64 9.59 -8.65 16.99
C SER A 64 11.05 -8.33 17.26
N GLN A 65 11.45 -7.09 16.97
CA GLN A 65 12.81 -6.58 17.17
C GLN A 65 12.77 -5.41 18.15
N ARG A 66 13.57 -5.48 19.23
CA ARG A 66 13.75 -4.35 20.15
C ARG A 66 14.70 -3.31 19.54
N LEU A 67 14.27 -2.06 19.54
CA LEU A 67 15.05 -0.90 19.13
C LEU A 67 15.70 -0.33 20.38
N ARG A 68 17.03 -0.40 20.45
CA ARG A 68 17.77 -0.10 21.69
C ARG A 68 18.35 1.30 21.69
N SER A 69 18.64 1.86 20.53
CA SER A 69 19.15 3.21 20.41
C SER A 69 18.09 4.20 19.88
N PRO A 70 18.17 5.48 20.26
CA PRO A 70 17.31 6.51 19.69
C PRO A 70 17.46 6.65 18.16
N ALA A 71 18.68 6.46 17.65
CA ALA A 71 18.95 6.50 16.21
C ALA A 71 18.27 5.35 15.45
N GLU A 72 18.33 4.13 16.00
CA GLU A 72 17.59 2.97 15.46
C GLU A 72 16.08 3.21 15.46
N LEU A 73 15.57 3.84 16.52
CA LEU A 73 14.15 4.18 16.63
C LEU A 73 13.72 5.19 15.57
N GLU A 74 14.47 6.27 15.41
CA GLU A 74 14.15 7.30 14.44
C GLU A 74 14.22 6.75 13.02
N GLN A 75 15.25 5.95 12.70
CA GLN A 75 15.37 5.30 11.40
C GLN A 75 14.21 4.33 11.16
N ALA A 76 13.86 3.50 12.14
CA ALA A 76 12.74 2.57 12.02
C ALA A 76 11.41 3.32 11.82
N ARG A 77 11.20 4.46 12.50
CA ARG A 77 10.01 5.30 12.31
C ARG A 77 9.92 5.83 10.89
N LYS A 78 11.04 6.36 10.36
CA LYS A 78 11.15 6.82 8.97
C LYS A 78 10.86 5.69 8.00
N ASP A 79 11.50 4.54 8.15
CA ASP A 79 11.32 3.38 7.27
C ASP A 79 9.88 2.83 7.28
N VAL A 80 9.22 2.79 8.45
CA VAL A 80 7.82 2.36 8.58
C VAL A 80 6.87 3.37 7.95
N ALA A 81 7.14 4.67 8.09
CA ALA A 81 6.36 5.71 7.43
C ALA A 81 6.49 5.62 5.90
N GLN A 82 7.71 5.40 5.40
CA GLN A 82 7.95 5.19 3.98
C GLN A 82 7.25 3.94 3.45
N TYR A 83 7.24 2.84 4.21
CA TYR A 83 6.49 1.64 3.84
C TYR A 83 4.99 1.93 3.69
N LYS A 84 4.40 2.65 4.65
CA LYS A 84 2.98 3.05 4.59
C LYS A 84 2.70 3.93 3.38
N ARG A 85 3.58 4.89 3.09
CA ARG A 85 3.47 5.76 1.90
C ARG A 85 3.54 4.93 0.62
N PHE A 86 4.52 4.03 0.50
CA PHE A 86 4.65 3.15 -0.65
C PHE A 86 3.39 2.31 -0.88
N MET A 87 2.85 1.69 0.17
CA MET A 87 1.60 0.92 0.07
C MET A 87 0.41 1.78 -0.37
N GLY A 88 0.32 3.02 0.12
CA GLY A 88 -0.70 3.98 -0.33
C GLY A 88 -0.56 4.33 -1.81
N LEU A 89 0.67 4.58 -2.26
CA LEU A 89 0.99 4.83 -3.68
C LEU A 89 0.62 3.63 -4.56
N CYS A 90 0.88 2.39 -4.11
CA CYS A 90 0.50 1.19 -4.86
C CYS A 90 -1.02 1.10 -5.06
N GLN A 91 -1.78 1.34 -4.01
CA GLN A 91 -3.25 1.35 -4.08
C GLN A 91 -3.76 2.48 -4.98
N GLU A 92 -3.14 3.66 -4.93
CA GLU A 92 -3.51 4.77 -5.80
C GLU A 92 -3.22 4.46 -7.26
N PHE A 93 -2.03 3.91 -7.55
CA PHE A 93 -1.65 3.49 -8.89
C PHE A 93 -2.60 2.43 -9.48
N GLU A 94 -2.96 1.44 -8.68
CA GLU A 94 -3.94 0.40 -9.04
C GLU A 94 -5.28 1.04 -9.43
N ARG A 95 -5.84 1.90 -8.56
CA ARG A 95 -7.12 2.56 -8.81
C ARG A 95 -7.10 3.44 -10.06
N LEU A 96 -6.03 4.22 -10.26
CA LEU A 96 -5.89 5.08 -11.43
C LEU A 96 -5.76 4.26 -12.71
N THR A 97 -5.00 3.17 -12.69
CA THR A 97 -4.84 2.29 -13.85
C THR A 97 -6.16 1.60 -14.21
N ALA A 98 -6.92 1.13 -13.21
CA ALA A 98 -8.25 0.57 -13.43
C ALA A 98 -9.20 1.61 -14.07
N ARG A 99 -9.20 2.83 -13.53
CA ARG A 99 -10.04 3.93 -14.03
C ARG A 99 -9.67 4.36 -15.45
N LEU A 100 -8.37 4.44 -15.77
CA LEU A 100 -7.91 4.74 -17.13
C LEU A 100 -8.46 3.70 -18.12
N GLY A 101 -8.33 2.41 -17.79
CA GLY A 101 -8.88 1.36 -18.65
C GLY A 101 -10.40 1.42 -18.80
N GLU A 102 -11.15 1.79 -17.75
CA GLU A 102 -12.59 1.99 -17.85
C GLU A 102 -12.96 3.14 -18.79
N LEU A 103 -12.23 4.25 -18.73
CA LEU A 103 -12.45 5.42 -19.60
C LEU A 103 -12.09 5.09 -21.06
N GLU A 104 -10.95 4.46 -21.31
CA GLU A 104 -10.55 4.03 -22.66
C GLU A 104 -11.57 3.11 -23.32
N ARG A 105 -12.21 2.21 -22.54
CA ARG A 105 -13.27 1.32 -23.04
C ARG A 105 -14.63 2.03 -23.21
N SER A 106 -14.83 3.14 -22.51
CA SER A 106 -16.09 3.90 -22.49
C SER A 106 -16.12 5.05 -23.49
N GLU A 107 -14.98 5.45 -24.04
CA GLU A 107 -14.86 6.34 -25.19
C GLU A 107 -14.96 5.49 -26.48
N PRO A 108 -16.15 5.36 -27.12
CA PRO A 108 -16.22 4.74 -28.42
C PRO A 108 -15.55 5.66 -29.44
N GLU A 109 -14.38 5.27 -29.94
CA GLU A 109 -14.03 5.63 -31.31
C GLU A 109 -15.16 5.14 -32.21
N GLY A 110 -15.84 6.09 -32.87
CA GLY A 110 -16.96 5.81 -33.74
C GLY A 110 -16.58 4.90 -34.91
N VAL A 111 -17.45 3.93 -35.17
CA VAL A 111 -17.68 3.21 -36.45
C VAL A 111 -16.55 2.29 -36.91
N GLN A 112 -16.69 0.97 -36.70
CA GLN A 112 -16.74 -0.02 -37.79
C GLN A 112 -17.61 -1.23 -37.39
N GLU A 113 -18.79 -1.27 -38.03
CA GLU A 113 -19.57 -2.44 -38.43
C GLU A 113 -19.41 -3.73 -37.60
N LYS A 114 -20.38 -3.97 -36.71
CA LYS A 114 -20.70 -5.33 -36.26
C LYS A 114 -20.97 -6.18 -37.51
N LYS A 115 -19.96 -6.94 -37.96
CA LYS A 115 -20.15 -8.09 -38.86
C LYS A 115 -21.24 -8.94 -38.25
N ARG A 116 -22.45 -8.82 -38.81
CA ARG A 116 -23.56 -9.73 -38.53
C ARG A 116 -23.05 -11.14 -38.76
N LEU A 117 -22.92 -11.92 -37.69
CA LEU A 117 -22.81 -13.36 -37.78
C LEU A 117 -24.08 -13.85 -38.48
N LYS A 118 -23.99 -14.13 -39.79
CA LYS A 118 -25.05 -14.81 -40.53
C LYS A 118 -25.08 -16.24 -39.99
N LEU A 119 -26.06 -16.53 -39.13
CA LEU A 119 -26.40 -17.90 -38.76
C LEU A 119 -26.78 -18.66 -40.05
N PRO A 120 -26.21 -19.85 -40.31
CA PRO A 120 -26.69 -20.68 -41.39
C PRO A 120 -28.12 -21.12 -41.04
N SER A 121 -29.07 -20.70 -41.87
CA SER A 121 -30.46 -21.16 -41.85
C SER A 121 -30.45 -22.65 -42.19
N ASN A 122 -30.51 -23.51 -41.16
CA ASN A 122 -30.65 -24.94 -41.39
C ASN A 122 -32.06 -25.20 -41.89
N LYS A 123 -32.17 -25.44 -43.19
CA LYS A 123 -33.40 -25.81 -43.89
C LYS A 123 -33.75 -27.23 -43.46
N ILE A 124 -34.82 -27.35 -42.69
CA ILE A 124 -35.47 -28.63 -42.42
C ILE A 124 -36.17 -29.03 -43.71
N GLU A 125 -35.69 -30.06 -44.40
CA GLU A 125 -36.45 -30.76 -45.44
C GLU A 125 -36.71 -32.20 -44.98
N LYS A 126 -38.02 -32.45 -44.85
CA LYS A 126 -38.82 -33.67 -44.76
C LYS A 126 -38.14 -35.04 -44.77
#